data_AF-A0AAW1L6F1-F1
#
_entry.id   AF-A0AAW1L6F1-F1
#
_cell.length_a   1.000
_cell.length_b   1.000
_cell.length_c   1.000
_cell.angle_alpha   90.00
_cell.angle_beta   90.00
_cell.angle_gamma   90.00
#
_symmetry.space_group_name_H-M   'P 1'
#
loop_
_entity.id
_entity.type
_entity.pdbx_description
1 polymer ?
#
loop_
_entity_poly.entity_id
_entity_poly.type
_entity_poly.pdbx_seq_one_letter_code
_entity_poly.pdbx_strand_id
1 'polypeptide(L)'
;MTDELECYGEGSYITTFASGGPKLYAYRVYSPTEDKYYATIEVKGITINHNTSKTVNFPSLCGMVLKGEETEPKYITTKNIRRTVGHDVVTCAVTKVFKTTFSKRRHLENYDSVPYGYKRRKLE
;
A
#
# COMPACT_ATOMS: atom_id res chain seq x y z
N MET A 1 -21.14 -2.94 8.12
CA MET A 1 -19.84 -2.98 7.43
C MET A 1 -20.16 -2.77 5.97
N THR A 2 -19.56 -1.76 5.33
CA THR A 2 -19.88 -1.36 3.94
C THR A 2 -19.02 -2.16 2.98
N ASP A 3 -19.59 -2.58 1.85
CA ASP A 3 -18.83 -3.25 0.79
C ASP A 3 -18.16 -2.20 -0.12
N GLU A 4 -16.83 -2.14 -0.07
CA GLU A 4 -16.03 -1.22 -0.88
C GLU A 4 -16.00 -1.61 -2.36
N LEU A 5 -16.49 -2.81 -2.72
CA LEU A 5 -16.51 -3.30 -4.09
C LEU A 5 -17.78 -2.93 -4.87
N GLU A 6 -18.84 -2.50 -4.18
CA GLU A 6 -20.11 -2.10 -4.80
C GLU A 6 -19.92 -1.02 -5.88
N CYS A 7 -18.95 -0.12 -5.68
CA CYS A 7 -18.65 0.94 -6.64
C CYS A 7 -18.08 0.45 -7.99
N TYR A 8 -17.63 -0.81 -8.07
CA TYR A 8 -17.12 -1.42 -9.30
C TYR A 8 -18.19 -2.25 -10.04
N GLY A 9 -19.40 -2.36 -9.50
CA GLY A 9 -20.52 -3.10 -10.09
C GLY A 9 -20.79 -4.45 -9.41
N GLU A 10 -21.97 -4.98 -9.64
CA GLU A 10 -22.43 -6.22 -9.02
C GLU A 10 -21.55 -7.42 -9.40
N GLY A 11 -21.22 -8.25 -8.41
CA GLY A 11 -20.36 -9.42 -8.59
C GLY A 11 -18.88 -9.09 -8.76
N SER A 12 -18.46 -7.84 -8.54
CA SER A 12 -17.04 -7.47 -8.55
C SER A 12 -16.26 -8.16 -7.43
N TYR A 13 -15.04 -8.62 -7.74
CA TYR A 13 -14.20 -9.31 -6.76
C TYR A 13 -12.72 -8.95 -6.93
N ILE A 14 -11.98 -9.09 -5.82
CA ILE A 14 -10.54 -8.83 -5.79
C ILE A 14 -9.81 -10.03 -6.41
N THR A 15 -8.99 -9.75 -7.43
CA THR A 15 -8.15 -10.77 -8.11
C THR A 15 -6.73 -10.80 -7.59
N THR A 16 -6.23 -9.69 -7.05
CA THR A 16 -4.89 -9.60 -6.48
C THR A 16 -4.88 -8.63 -5.33
N PHE A 17 -4.22 -9.01 -4.25
CA PHE A 17 -4.04 -8.19 -3.07
C PHE A 17 -2.57 -8.14 -2.68
N ALA A 18 -2.06 -6.95 -2.41
CA ALA A 18 -0.72 -6.71 -1.92
C ALA A 18 -0.77 -5.85 -0.67
N SER A 19 -0.18 -6.35 0.43
CA SER A 19 0.03 -5.56 1.64
C SER A 19 1.49 -5.12 1.69
N GLY A 20 1.72 -3.85 2.05
CA GLY A 20 3.05 -3.34 2.42
C GLY A 20 3.20 -3.07 3.92
N GLY A 21 2.19 -3.42 4.71
CA GLY A 21 2.14 -3.22 6.15
C GLY A 21 0.88 -2.52 6.63
N PRO A 22 0.84 -2.09 7.90
CA PRO A 22 -0.31 -1.43 8.47
C PRO A 22 -0.68 -0.17 7.67
N LYS A 23 -1.90 -0.16 7.12
CA LYS A 23 -2.48 0.97 6.37
C LYS A 23 -1.70 1.33 5.10
N LEU A 24 -1.05 0.33 4.51
CA LEU A 24 -0.47 0.36 3.18
C LEU A 24 -0.86 -0.94 2.46
N TYR A 25 -1.85 -0.87 1.58
CA TYR A 25 -2.29 -2.02 0.79
C TYR A 25 -2.77 -1.56 -0.58
N ALA A 26 -2.73 -2.46 -1.55
CA ALA A 26 -3.25 -2.23 -2.89
C ALA A 26 -3.94 -3.50 -3.37
N TYR A 27 -4.97 -3.33 -4.18
CA TYR A 27 -5.72 -4.45 -4.73
C TYR A 27 -6.18 -4.17 -6.15
N ARG A 28 -6.36 -5.26 -6.89
CA ARG A 28 -6.92 -5.26 -8.24
C ARG A 28 -8.29 -5.90 -8.17
N VAL A 29 -9.29 -5.20 -8.68
CA VAL A 29 -10.69 -5.65 -8.78
C VAL A 29 -10.97 -6.02 -10.22
N TYR A 30 -11.67 -7.13 -10.44
CA TYR A 30 -12.32 -7.42 -11.72
C TYR A 30 -13.81 -7.12 -11.60
N SER A 31 -14.33 -6.34 -12.54
CA SER A 31 -15.75 -6.02 -12.66
C SER A 31 -16.35 -6.83 -13.81
N PRO A 32 -17.22 -7.81 -13.53
CA PRO A 32 -17.91 -8.57 -14.56
C PRO A 32 -18.86 -7.72 -15.39
N THR A 33 -19.42 -6.65 -14.81
CA THR A 33 -20.38 -5.77 -15.49
C THR A 33 -19.73 -4.93 -16.58
N GLU A 34 -18.48 -4.50 -16.39
CA GLU A 34 -17.74 -3.70 -17.38
C GLU A 34 -16.68 -4.51 -18.15
N ASP A 35 -16.45 -5.77 -17.78
CA ASP A 35 -15.35 -6.62 -18.23
C ASP A 35 -13.98 -5.93 -18.15
N LYS A 36 -13.73 -5.28 -16.99
CA LYS A 36 -12.53 -4.45 -16.77
C LYS A 36 -11.88 -4.72 -15.44
N TYR A 37 -10.60 -4.35 -15.39
CA TYR A 37 -9.82 -4.38 -14.17
C TYR A 37 -9.57 -2.96 -13.64
N TYR A 38 -9.77 -2.80 -12.34
CA TYR A 38 -9.47 -1.59 -11.60
C TYR A 38 -8.33 -1.86 -10.62
N ALA A 39 -7.41 -0.93 -10.47
CA ALA A 39 -6.31 -1.05 -9.54
C ALA A 39 -6.32 0.15 -8.59
N THR A 40 -6.38 -0.14 -7.30
CA THR A 40 -6.47 0.86 -6.24
C THR A 40 -5.34 0.65 -5.24
N ILE A 41 -4.85 1.76 -4.67
CA ILE A 41 -3.87 1.74 -3.59
C ILE A 41 -4.39 2.60 -2.44
N GLU A 42 -4.33 2.04 -1.25
CA GLU A 42 -4.70 2.68 -0.01
C GLU A 42 -3.45 2.88 0.83
N VAL A 43 -3.09 4.15 1.02
CA VAL A 43 -1.89 4.54 1.76
C VAL A 43 -2.22 5.63 2.77
N LYS A 44 -1.98 5.35 4.04
CA LYS A 44 -2.18 6.37 5.07
C LYS A 44 -1.08 7.43 5.03
N GLY A 45 -1.51 8.68 4.97
CA GLY A 45 -0.63 9.83 5.17
C GLY A 45 -0.01 10.37 3.89
N ILE A 46 -0.08 9.68 2.77
CA ILE A 46 0.32 10.25 1.48
C ILE A 46 -0.96 10.63 0.74
N THR A 47 -1.08 11.89 0.34
CA THR A 47 -2.20 12.32 -0.49
C THR A 47 -1.96 11.86 -1.92
N ILE A 48 -2.90 11.10 -2.49
CA ILE A 48 -2.84 10.66 -3.88
C ILE A 48 -3.38 11.77 -4.80
N ASN A 49 -2.46 12.53 -5.39
CA ASN A 49 -2.70 13.42 -6.52
C ASN A 49 -2.06 12.85 -7.80
N HIS A 50 -2.24 13.55 -8.93
CA HIS A 50 -1.71 13.12 -10.23
C HIS A 50 -0.18 12.92 -10.26
N ASN A 51 0.60 13.69 -9.49
CA ASN A 51 2.05 13.52 -9.46
C ASN A 51 2.42 12.30 -8.61
N THR A 52 1.82 12.17 -7.42
CA THR A 52 2.11 11.06 -6.51
C THR A 52 1.58 9.73 -7.04
N SER A 53 0.47 9.69 -7.80
CA SER A 53 -0.09 8.45 -8.36
C SER A 53 0.82 7.81 -9.40
N LYS A 54 1.69 8.59 -10.06
CA LYS A 54 2.74 8.06 -10.94
C LYS A 54 3.77 7.23 -10.17
N THR A 55 3.98 7.55 -8.90
CA THR A 55 5.00 6.92 -8.05
C THR A 55 4.43 5.88 -7.07
N VAL A 56 3.25 6.17 -6.50
CA VAL A 56 2.50 5.39 -5.53
C VAL A 56 1.28 4.82 -6.24
N ASN A 57 1.44 3.62 -6.76
CA ASN A 57 0.41 2.87 -7.47
C ASN A 57 0.52 1.38 -7.18
N PHE A 58 -0.49 0.62 -7.60
CA PHE A 58 -0.55 -0.82 -7.41
C PHE A 58 0.72 -1.56 -7.89
N PRO A 59 1.22 -1.36 -9.14
CA PRO A 59 2.47 -2.00 -9.59
C PRO A 59 3.68 -1.68 -8.73
N SER A 60 3.80 -0.42 -8.28
CA SER A 60 4.92 0.00 -7.43
C SER A 60 4.92 -0.71 -6.08
N LEU A 61 3.76 -0.92 -5.47
CA LEU A 61 3.66 -1.63 -4.20
C LEU A 61 3.92 -3.12 -4.39
N CYS A 62 3.36 -3.74 -5.42
CA CYS A 62 3.63 -5.14 -5.75
C CYS A 62 5.13 -5.38 -5.96
N GLY A 63 5.80 -4.50 -6.70
CA GLY A 63 7.25 -4.57 -6.90
C GLY A 63 8.03 -4.46 -5.58
N MET A 64 7.64 -3.56 -4.68
CA MET A 64 8.27 -3.43 -3.36
C MET A 64 8.07 -4.66 -2.47
N VAL A 65 6.89 -5.28 -2.52
CA VAL A 65 6.59 -6.48 -1.73
C VAL A 65 7.39 -7.68 -2.25
N LEU A 66 7.48 -7.84 -3.57
CA LEU A 66 8.18 -8.97 -4.19
C LEU A 66 9.70 -8.86 -4.08
N LYS A 67 10.26 -7.65 -4.24
CA LYS A 67 11.71 -7.41 -4.14
C LYS A 67 12.19 -7.23 -2.70
N GLY A 68 11.27 -7.02 -1.76
CA GLY A 68 11.59 -6.82 -0.35
C GLY A 68 12.49 -5.59 -0.10
N GLU A 69 13.45 -5.74 0.81
CA GLU A 69 14.34 -4.66 1.30
C GLU A 69 15.32 -4.13 0.23
N GLU A 70 15.43 -4.80 -0.93
CA GLU A 70 16.28 -4.36 -2.05
C GLU A 70 15.72 -3.12 -2.76
N THR A 71 14.46 -2.74 -2.52
CA THR A 71 13.87 -1.56 -3.14
C THR A 71 14.19 -0.31 -2.34
N GLU A 72 14.83 0.66 -3.00
CA GLU A 72 15.10 1.96 -2.39
C GLU A 72 13.81 2.66 -1.93
N PRO A 73 13.81 3.27 -0.74
CA PRO A 73 12.67 4.02 -0.24
C PRO A 73 12.37 5.22 -1.14
N LYS A 74 11.10 5.40 -1.52
CA LYS A 74 10.70 6.54 -2.35
C LYS A 74 10.31 7.73 -1.47
N TYR A 75 10.87 8.89 -1.73
CA TYR A 75 10.56 10.13 -1.02
C TYR A 75 9.51 10.93 -1.78
N ILE A 76 8.42 11.27 -1.09
CA ILE A 76 7.29 12.00 -1.66
C ILE A 76 7.13 13.31 -0.93
N THR A 77 7.38 14.39 -1.64
CA THR A 77 7.22 15.75 -1.11
C THR A 77 5.88 16.32 -1.56
N THR A 78 5.01 16.67 -0.61
CA THR A 78 3.74 17.35 -0.87
C THR A 78 3.62 18.62 -0.06
N LYS A 79 2.82 19.57 -0.54
CA LYS A 79 2.44 20.77 0.21
C LYS A 79 1.23 20.45 1.08
N ASN A 80 1.39 20.54 2.40
CA ASN A 80 0.34 20.28 3.36
C ASN A 80 0.04 21.53 4.16
N ILE A 81 -1.24 21.74 4.46
CA ILE A 81 -1.69 22.82 5.34
C ILE A 81 -1.43 22.41 6.80
N ARG A 82 -0.81 23.29 7.58
CA ARG A 82 -0.53 23.10 9.01
C ARG A 82 -0.89 24.38 9.77
N ARG A 83 -1.13 24.24 11.08
CA ARG A 83 -1.30 25.38 11.98
C ARG A 83 -0.02 25.61 12.77
N THR A 84 0.38 26.86 12.89
CA THR A 84 1.45 27.27 13.82
C THR A 84 0.94 27.21 15.25
N VAL A 85 1.85 27.36 16.23
CA VAL A 85 1.46 27.53 17.64
C VAL A 85 0.57 28.76 17.84
N GLY A 86 0.76 29.82 17.02
CA GLY A 86 -0.10 31.01 16.98
C GLY A 86 -1.43 30.81 16.25
N HIS A 87 -1.77 29.58 15.85
CA HIS A 87 -2.97 29.23 15.06
C HIS A 87 -3.00 29.76 13.62
N ASP A 88 -1.89 30.28 13.10
CA ASP A 88 -1.80 30.70 11.70
C ASP A 88 -1.82 29.49 10.77
N VAL A 89 -2.60 29.59 9.69
CA VAL A 89 -2.69 28.55 8.67
C VAL A 89 -1.58 28.76 7.64
N VAL A 90 -0.60 27.85 7.63
CA VAL A 90 0.56 27.90 6.72
C VAL A 90 0.60 26.68 5.83
N THR A 91 1.10 26.85 4.61
CA THR A 91 1.36 25.73 3.69
C THR A 91 2.84 25.35 3.77
N CYS A 92 3.13 24.13 4.21
CA CYS A 92 4.50 23.64 4.36
C CYS A 92 4.76 22.46 3.42
N ALA A 93 5.96 22.39 2.86
CA ALA A 93 6.44 21.18 2.19
C ALA A 93 6.71 20.09 3.23
N VAL A 94 6.17 18.90 3.02
CA VAL A 94 6.34 17.73 3.88
C VAL A 94 6.80 16.58 3.03
N THR A 95 7.93 15.99 3.40
CA THR A 95 8.45 14.78 2.75
C THR A 95 8.04 13.55 3.55
N LYS A 96 7.46 12.56 2.87
CA LYS A 96 7.11 11.26 3.45
C LYS A 96 7.83 10.15 2.71
N VAL A 97 8.13 9.08 3.43
CA VAL A 97 8.81 7.90 2.88
C VAL A 97 7.77 6.84 2.54
N PHE A 98 7.70 6.48 1.27
CA PHE A 98 6.91 5.37 0.77
C PHE A 98 7.81 4.12 0.73
N LYS A 99 7.56 3.22 1.70
CA LYS A 99 8.28 1.95 1.86
C LYS A 99 7.38 0.91 2.52
N THR A 100 7.70 -0.36 2.31
CA THR A 100 7.09 -1.46 3.07
C THR A 100 7.60 -1.44 4.52
N THR A 101 6.76 -1.88 5.45
CA THR A 101 7.06 -1.85 6.90
C THR A 101 7.13 -3.24 7.53
N PHE A 102 7.15 -4.30 6.70
CA PHE A 102 7.24 -5.69 7.14
C PHE A 102 8.63 -6.16 7.57
N SER A 103 9.56 -5.25 7.88
CA SER A 103 10.93 -5.58 8.33
C SER A 103 11.01 -6.35 9.66
N LYS A 104 9.88 -6.57 10.33
CA LYS A 104 9.79 -7.35 11.59
C LYS A 104 9.39 -8.82 11.39
N ARG A 105 9.12 -9.26 10.15
CA ARG A 105 8.78 -10.65 9.83
C ARG A 105 9.70 -11.15 8.72
N ARG A 106 10.04 -12.44 8.76
CA ARG A 106 10.78 -13.10 7.68
C ARG A 106 9.78 -13.65 6.66
N HIS A 107 9.86 -13.16 5.43
CA HIS A 107 9.10 -13.67 4.30
C HIS A 107 9.67 -15.02 3.84
N LEU A 108 8.79 -15.94 3.49
CA LEU A 108 9.11 -17.25 2.94
C LEU A 108 8.87 -17.26 1.42
N GLU A 109 9.43 -18.23 0.70
CA GLU A 109 9.29 -18.35 -0.75
C GLU A 109 7.84 -18.58 -1.21
N ASN A 110 6.98 -19.08 -0.33
CA ASN A 110 5.57 -19.35 -0.60
C ASN A 110 4.65 -18.16 -0.29
N TYR A 111 5.18 -16.93 -0.22
CA TYR A 111 4.47 -15.70 0.14
C TYR A 111 3.93 -15.64 1.58
N ASP A 112 4.22 -16.64 2.43
CA ASP A 112 3.96 -16.58 3.86
C ASP A 112 4.98 -15.72 4.60
N SER A 113 4.68 -15.37 5.85
CA SER A 113 5.62 -14.69 6.74
C SER A 113 5.62 -15.24 8.15
N VAL A 114 6.81 -15.46 8.70
CA VAL A 114 7.02 -15.98 10.06
C VAL A 114 7.72 -14.94 10.93
N PRO A 115 7.49 -14.93 12.26
CA PRO A 115 8.28 -14.11 13.15
C PRO A 115 9.75 -14.56 13.15
N TYR A 116 10.67 -13.62 13.39
CA TYR A 116 12.06 -13.97 13.64
C TYR A 116 12.16 -14.91 14.85
N GLY A 117 12.99 -15.95 14.74
CA GLY A 117 13.11 -17.01 15.75
C GLY A 117 12.11 -18.16 15.59
N TYR A 118 11.18 -18.11 14.63
CA TYR A 118 10.32 -19.25 14.31
C TYR A 118 11.15 -20.49 13.92
N LYS A 119 11.00 -21.57 14.70
CA LYS A 119 11.60 -22.89 14.42
C LYS A 119 10.51 -23.79 13.84
N ARG A 120 10.74 -24.31 12.63
CA ARG A 120 9.83 -25.29 12.01
C ARG A 120 9.84 -26.55 12.88
N ARG A 121 8.67 -27.01 13.34
CA ARG A 121 8.57 -28.28 14.06
C ARG A 121 9.03 -29.39 13.12
N LYS A 122 9.96 -30.25 13.56
CA LYS A 122 10.29 -31.46 12.80
C LYS A 122 9.01 -32.30 12.74
N LEU A 123 8.59 -32.66 11.52
CA LEU A 123 7.62 -33.72 11.34
C LEU A 123 8.35 -35.01 11.72
N GLU A 124 7.81 -35.71 12.72
CA GLU A 124 8.17 -37.11 13.04
C GLU A 124 7.62 -38.05 11.98
#